data_AF-A0A9W6XDM4-F1
#
_entry.id   AF-A0A9W6XDM4-F1
#
_cell.length_a   1.000
_cell.length_b   1.000
_cell.length_c   1.000
_cell.angle_alpha   90.00
_cell.angle_beta   90.00
_cell.angle_gamma   90.00
#
_symmetry.space_group_name_H-M   'P 1'
#
loop_
_entity.id
_entity.type
_entity.pdbx_description
1 polymer ?
#
loop_
_entity_poly.entity_id
_entity_poly.type
_entity_poly.pdbx_seq_one_letter_code
_entity_poly.pdbx_strand_id
1 'polypeptide(L)'
;MTLPSLLRNTDATSPAPPPKNPFFWLADTAWELMHRLNKTSIDFYLKTRAEQGYNVVQTVVVSELNGTTRSNFYGALPFNNSDPTKPNEEYFELVDWTVDLAASYGILIALVPTWGMYVNGGWHSTERIFNESNAYEWGKFIGDRYPGLPKILGGDSNVMWSWNISQVQAAYAEDPDQDLPSLLAPIEDTSAVWASMRSGLKESERAHGYESVVLYHPTAGWIVKPEVTPEAYGHNMLPNEEDRVSIDAVQSGHATPDPTSKFTPTVPTTASA
;
A
#
# COMPACT_ATOMS: atom_id res chain seq x y z
N MET A 1 -20.01 14.96 6.94
CA MET A 1 -18.80 15.77 6.85
C MET A 1 -18.16 15.41 5.52
N THR A 2 -18.01 16.32 4.56
CA THR A 2 -17.35 16.02 3.28
C THR A 2 -15.87 15.72 3.55
N LEU A 3 -15.33 14.67 2.91
CA LEU A 3 -13.89 14.40 2.79
C LEU A 3 -13.12 15.72 2.66
N PRO A 4 -11.93 15.85 3.30
CA PRO A 4 -11.25 17.13 3.35
C PRO A 4 -11.17 17.73 1.95
N SER A 5 -11.63 18.98 1.81
CA SER A 5 -11.52 19.79 0.59
C SER A 5 -10.06 20.06 0.18
N LEU A 6 -9.09 19.42 0.84
CA LEU A 6 -7.65 19.57 0.68
C LEU A 6 -7.14 19.13 -0.70
N LEU A 7 -7.89 18.28 -1.41
CA LEU A 7 -7.41 17.60 -2.63
C LEU A 7 -8.26 17.85 -3.88
N ARG A 8 -9.32 18.67 -3.79
CA ARG A 8 -10.09 19.06 -4.96
C ARG A 8 -9.33 20.14 -5.72
N ASN A 9 -9.08 19.91 -7.01
CA ASN A 9 -8.59 20.95 -7.91
C ASN A 9 -9.69 22.02 -8.01
N THR A 10 -9.56 23.12 -7.29
CA THR A 10 -10.46 24.26 -7.46
C THR A 10 -10.14 24.95 -8.76
N ASP A 11 -11.14 25.14 -9.62
CA ASP A 11 -11.06 25.92 -10.85
C ASP A 11 -10.30 27.25 -10.64
N ALA A 12 -9.46 27.59 -11.62
CA ALA A 12 -8.58 28.76 -11.66
C ALA A 12 -9.31 30.14 -11.71
N THR A 13 -10.59 30.20 -11.34
CA THR A 13 -11.45 31.39 -11.46
C THR A 13 -11.73 32.09 -10.12
N SER A 14 -11.31 31.51 -8.98
CA SER A 14 -11.41 32.14 -7.67
C SER A 14 -10.09 32.83 -7.26
N PRO A 15 -10.08 34.14 -6.92
CA PRO A 15 -8.86 34.91 -6.67
C PRO A 15 -8.15 34.62 -5.34
N ALA A 16 -8.66 33.68 -4.53
CA ALA A 16 -8.00 33.23 -3.31
C ALA A 16 -8.15 31.71 -3.15
N PRO A 17 -7.06 30.96 -2.90
CA PRO A 17 -7.17 29.57 -2.51
C PRO A 17 -7.97 29.48 -1.19
N PRO A 18 -8.84 28.47 -1.03
CA PRO A 18 -9.56 28.28 0.23
C PRO A 18 -8.56 28.19 1.40
N PRO A 19 -8.94 28.63 2.62
CA PRO A 19 -8.06 28.55 3.77
C PRO A 19 -7.58 27.10 3.96
N LYS A 20 -6.26 26.91 3.92
CA LYS A 20 -5.63 25.61 4.16
C LYS A 20 -5.78 25.26 5.63
N ASN A 21 -6.80 24.49 5.98
CA ASN A 21 -6.89 23.87 7.30
C ASN A 21 -5.76 22.83 7.40
N PRO A 22 -4.87 22.90 8.40
CA PRO A 22 -3.83 21.89 8.56
C PRO A 22 -4.47 20.52 8.78
N PHE A 23 -3.90 19.49 8.14
CA PHE A 23 -4.29 18.10 8.35
C PHE A 23 -3.13 17.34 8.97
N PHE A 24 -3.23 17.10 10.28
CA PHE A 24 -2.27 16.25 10.99
C PHE A 24 -2.68 14.79 10.79
N TRP A 25 -1.90 14.02 10.05
CA TRP A 25 -2.17 12.60 9.77
C TRP A 25 -1.88 11.76 11.03
N LEU A 26 -2.93 11.33 11.73
CA LEU A 26 -2.85 10.39 12.85
C LEU A 26 -3.58 9.11 12.46
N ALA A 27 -2.81 8.13 11.98
CA ALA A 27 -3.32 6.86 11.46
C ALA A 27 -3.27 5.72 12.47
N ASP A 28 -4.28 4.85 12.40
CA ASP A 28 -4.18 3.47 12.88
C ASP A 28 -4.10 2.49 11.69
N THR A 29 -3.61 1.28 11.94
CA THR A 29 -3.32 0.26 10.92
C THR A 29 -4.22 -0.95 11.11
N ALA A 30 -5.10 -1.20 10.13
CA ALA A 30 -6.00 -2.36 10.11
C ALA A 30 -5.98 -3.04 8.74
N TRP A 31 -4.88 -3.71 8.40
CA TRP A 31 -4.64 -4.29 7.07
C TRP A 31 -5.74 -5.22 6.56
N GLU A 32 -6.33 -6.00 7.46
CA GLU A 32 -7.31 -7.03 7.13
C GLU A 32 -8.76 -6.58 7.41
N LEU A 33 -9.01 -5.28 7.60
CA LEU A 33 -10.30 -4.73 8.07
C LEU A 33 -11.49 -5.25 7.24
N MET A 34 -11.36 -5.24 5.91
CA MET A 34 -12.44 -5.58 4.97
C MET A 34 -12.41 -7.04 4.51
N HIS A 35 -11.33 -7.77 4.84
CA HIS A 35 -11.20 -9.20 4.54
C HIS A 35 -11.60 -10.09 5.74
N ARG A 36 -11.36 -9.66 6.98
CA ARG A 36 -11.59 -10.52 8.16
C ARG A 36 -12.81 -10.16 8.97
N LEU A 37 -13.20 -8.89 9.00
CA LEU A 37 -14.22 -8.42 9.93
C LEU A 37 -15.61 -8.35 9.28
N ASN A 38 -16.64 -8.49 10.11
CA ASN A 38 -18.02 -8.20 9.73
C ASN A 38 -18.37 -6.73 10.02
N LYS A 39 -19.51 -6.26 9.50
CA LYS A 39 -19.98 -4.87 9.68
C LYS A 39 -20.02 -4.43 11.14
N THR A 40 -20.48 -5.28 12.07
CA THR A 40 -20.51 -4.95 13.51
C THR A 40 -19.12 -4.72 14.09
N SER A 41 -18.14 -5.54 13.71
CA SER A 41 -16.77 -5.43 14.21
C SER A 41 -16.03 -4.23 13.58
N ILE A 42 -16.30 -3.95 12.30
CA ILE A 42 -15.78 -2.77 11.59
C ILE A 42 -16.33 -1.50 12.24
N ASP A 43 -17.64 -1.43 12.50
CA ASP A 43 -18.26 -0.29 13.19
C ASP A 43 -17.66 -0.05 14.57
N PHE A 44 -17.57 -1.11 15.39
CA PHE A 44 -16.95 -1.03 16.70
C PHE A 44 -15.50 -0.51 16.62
N TYR A 45 -14.69 -1.06 15.70
CA TYR A 45 -13.32 -0.62 15.49
C TYR A 45 -13.26 0.86 15.12
N LEU A 46 -13.92 1.28 14.04
CA LEU A 46 -13.87 2.64 13.52
C LEU A 46 -14.36 3.67 14.54
N LYS A 47 -15.47 3.38 15.22
CA LYS A 47 -15.98 4.23 16.30
C LYS A 47 -14.94 4.38 17.42
N THR A 48 -14.34 3.27 17.86
CA THR A 48 -13.31 3.31 18.91
C THR A 48 -12.09 4.11 18.47
N ARG A 49 -11.65 3.98 17.22
CA ARG A 49 -10.51 4.75 16.68
C ARG A 49 -10.81 6.25 16.66
N ALA A 50 -12.02 6.63 16.25
CA ALA A 50 -12.46 8.02 16.25
C ALA A 50 -12.51 8.59 17.68
N GLU A 51 -13.03 7.84 18.65
CA GLU A 51 -13.04 8.23 20.08
C GLU A 51 -11.62 8.39 20.67
N GLN A 52 -10.63 7.70 20.11
CA GLN A 52 -9.21 7.82 20.48
C GLN A 52 -8.47 8.93 19.72
N GLY A 53 -9.14 9.62 18.79
CA GLY A 53 -8.60 10.76 18.05
C GLY A 53 -7.87 10.41 16.75
N TYR A 54 -7.84 9.14 16.33
CA TYR A 54 -7.34 8.77 15.01
C TYR A 54 -8.24 9.38 13.92
N ASN A 55 -7.61 9.93 12.88
CA ASN A 55 -8.32 10.55 11.76
C ASN A 55 -7.99 9.90 10.41
N VAL A 56 -7.12 8.89 10.42
CA VAL A 56 -6.83 8.04 9.26
C VAL A 56 -6.85 6.57 9.69
N VAL A 57 -7.34 5.69 8.82
CA VAL A 57 -7.14 4.24 8.95
C VAL A 57 -6.53 3.71 7.67
N GLN A 58 -5.41 2.98 7.80
CA GLN A 58 -4.75 2.29 6.70
C GLN A 58 -5.30 0.86 6.60
N THR A 59 -5.70 0.44 5.39
CA THR A 59 -6.27 -0.89 5.15
C THR A 59 -6.00 -1.37 3.72
N VAL A 60 -6.11 -2.67 3.48
CA VAL A 60 -5.79 -3.30 2.19
C VAL A 60 -7.06 -3.80 1.50
N VAL A 61 -7.15 -3.58 0.19
CA VAL A 61 -8.22 -4.17 -0.66
C VAL A 61 -7.88 -5.63 -0.98
N VAL A 62 -6.74 -5.90 -1.62
CA VAL A 62 -6.26 -7.28 -1.83
C VAL A 62 -5.25 -7.65 -0.75
N SER A 63 -5.73 -8.19 0.36
CA SER A 63 -4.96 -8.40 1.59
C SER A 63 -3.92 -9.52 1.50
N GLU A 64 -2.87 -9.40 2.31
CA GLU A 64 -1.74 -10.35 2.36
C GLU A 64 -2.18 -11.78 2.70
N LEU A 65 -3.00 -11.94 3.73
CA LEU A 65 -3.21 -13.24 4.36
C LEU A 65 -4.30 -14.05 3.66
N ASN A 66 -3.99 -14.60 2.50
CA ASN A 66 -4.90 -15.37 1.63
C ASN A 66 -6.01 -14.49 0.99
N GLY A 67 -5.74 -13.21 0.69
CA GLY A 67 -6.77 -12.27 0.20
C GLY A 67 -7.44 -12.67 -1.12
N THR A 68 -6.81 -13.54 -1.91
CA THR A 68 -7.34 -14.03 -3.21
C THR A 68 -7.92 -15.45 -3.14
N THR A 69 -7.78 -16.14 -2.01
CA THR A 69 -8.17 -17.56 -1.87
C THR A 69 -9.10 -17.82 -0.67
N ARG A 70 -9.10 -16.92 0.32
CA ARG A 70 -10.06 -16.91 1.41
C ARG A 70 -11.03 -15.74 1.21
N SER A 71 -12.32 -16.03 1.26
CA SER A 71 -13.34 -15.01 1.16
C SER A 71 -13.37 -14.10 2.40
N ASN A 72 -13.96 -12.92 2.22
CA ASN A 72 -14.32 -12.06 3.33
C ASN A 72 -15.37 -12.72 4.25
N PHE A 73 -15.71 -12.07 5.35
CA PHE A 73 -16.69 -12.60 6.30
C PHE A 73 -18.04 -12.97 5.66
N TYR A 74 -18.41 -12.31 4.56
CA TYR A 74 -19.67 -12.50 3.84
C TYR A 74 -19.58 -13.48 2.67
N GLY A 75 -18.43 -14.16 2.49
CA GLY A 75 -18.27 -15.21 1.48
C GLY A 75 -17.78 -14.73 0.12
N ALA A 76 -17.47 -13.44 -0.07
CA ALA A 76 -16.98 -12.89 -1.33
C ALA A 76 -15.45 -12.84 -1.41
N LEU A 77 -14.87 -13.15 -2.57
CA LEU A 77 -13.47 -12.89 -2.94
C LEU A 77 -13.36 -11.56 -3.70
N PRO A 78 -12.20 -10.87 -3.74
CA PRO A 78 -12.06 -9.59 -4.44
C PRO A 78 -12.23 -9.70 -5.97
N PHE A 79 -12.02 -10.89 -6.53
CA PHE A 79 -12.05 -11.14 -7.97
C PHE A 79 -12.95 -12.31 -8.33
N ASN A 80 -13.66 -12.17 -9.45
CA ASN A 80 -14.39 -13.26 -10.07
C ASN A 80 -13.44 -14.16 -10.86
N ASN A 81 -13.54 -15.47 -10.66
CA ASN A 81 -12.70 -16.47 -11.34
C ASN A 81 -11.18 -16.26 -11.16
N SER A 82 -10.76 -15.68 -10.03
CA SER A 82 -9.35 -15.34 -9.75
C SER A 82 -8.71 -14.42 -10.80
N ASP A 83 -9.52 -13.64 -11.53
CA ASP A 83 -9.07 -12.74 -12.59
C ASP A 83 -9.03 -11.29 -12.07
N PRO A 84 -7.85 -10.66 -11.92
CA PRO A 84 -7.73 -9.30 -11.39
C PRO A 84 -8.37 -8.23 -12.29
N THR A 85 -8.72 -8.57 -13.53
CA THR A 85 -9.49 -7.70 -14.44
C THR A 85 -10.99 -7.77 -14.23
N LYS A 86 -11.46 -8.66 -13.33
CA LYS A 86 -12.88 -8.87 -13.01
C LYS A 86 -13.15 -8.69 -11.51
N PRO A 87 -13.14 -7.45 -11.00
CA PRO A 87 -13.54 -7.16 -9.62
C PRO A 87 -14.92 -7.75 -9.29
N ASN A 88 -15.07 -8.27 -8.07
CA ASN A 88 -16.33 -8.84 -7.59
C ASN A 88 -17.14 -7.82 -6.79
N GLU A 89 -18.27 -7.41 -7.33
CA GLU A 89 -19.14 -6.38 -6.72
C GLU A 89 -19.55 -6.72 -5.28
N GLU A 90 -19.87 -7.98 -4.97
CA GLU A 90 -20.25 -8.40 -3.60
C GLU A 90 -19.14 -8.17 -2.57
N TYR A 91 -17.87 -8.26 -2.98
CA TYR A 91 -16.75 -7.93 -2.12
C TYR A 91 -16.66 -6.42 -1.90
N PHE A 92 -16.81 -5.66 -2.99
CA PHE A 92 -16.69 -4.21 -2.96
C PHE A 92 -17.86 -3.50 -2.27
N GLU A 93 -19.05 -4.12 -2.17
CA GLU A 93 -20.14 -3.61 -1.33
C GLU A 93 -19.72 -3.44 0.14
N LEU A 94 -18.85 -4.32 0.67
CA LEU A 94 -18.31 -4.17 2.02
C LEU A 94 -17.26 -3.06 2.08
N VAL A 95 -16.42 -2.92 1.05
CA VAL A 95 -15.39 -1.88 0.96
C VAL A 95 -16.04 -0.50 0.91
N ASP A 96 -17.04 -0.32 0.04
CA ASP A 96 -17.82 0.91 -0.11
C ASP A 96 -18.49 1.29 1.22
N TRP A 97 -19.21 0.34 1.83
CA TRP A 97 -19.87 0.55 3.11
C TRP A 97 -18.88 0.94 4.22
N THR A 98 -17.67 0.35 4.22
CA THR A 98 -16.62 0.66 5.20
C THR A 98 -16.05 2.05 5.00
N VAL A 99 -15.82 2.47 3.75
CA VAL A 99 -15.36 3.82 3.40
C VAL A 99 -16.38 4.87 3.85
N ASP A 100 -17.67 4.66 3.55
CA ASP A 100 -18.75 5.57 3.95
C ASP A 100 -18.89 5.64 5.48
N LEU A 101 -18.81 4.50 6.15
CA LEU A 101 -18.89 4.45 7.61
C LEU A 101 -17.72 5.18 8.26
N ALA A 102 -16.49 4.97 7.79
CA ALA A 102 -15.31 5.66 8.29
C ALA A 102 -15.45 7.18 8.11
N ALA A 103 -15.92 7.63 6.94
CA ALA A 103 -16.18 9.04 6.69
C ALA A 103 -17.24 9.62 7.64
N SER A 104 -18.26 8.84 8.01
CA SER A 104 -19.27 9.25 9.00
C SER A 104 -18.69 9.49 10.41
N TYR A 105 -17.61 8.79 10.75
CA TYR A 105 -16.85 8.97 11.99
C TYR A 105 -15.73 10.01 11.89
N GLY A 106 -15.58 10.68 10.74
CA GLY A 106 -14.49 11.63 10.50
C GLY A 106 -13.12 10.98 10.28
N ILE A 107 -13.10 9.70 9.93
CA ILE A 107 -11.90 8.94 9.59
C ILE A 107 -11.73 8.91 8.07
N LEU A 108 -10.54 9.28 7.61
CA LEU A 108 -10.10 9.09 6.23
C LEU A 108 -9.55 7.66 6.04
N ILE A 109 -10.04 6.93 5.05
CA ILE A 109 -9.41 5.66 4.68
C ILE A 109 -8.23 5.94 3.74
N ALA A 110 -7.06 5.40 4.07
CA ALA A 110 -5.92 5.29 3.18
C ALA A 110 -5.83 3.84 2.66
N LEU A 111 -6.07 3.66 1.36
CA LEU A 111 -6.21 2.33 0.76
C LEU A 111 -4.89 1.83 0.20
N VAL A 112 -4.50 0.62 0.57
CA VAL A 112 -3.52 -0.18 -0.17
C VAL A 112 -4.29 -0.94 -1.26
N PRO A 113 -4.14 -0.62 -2.56
CA PRO A 113 -4.91 -1.28 -3.62
C PRO A 113 -4.65 -2.79 -3.68
N THR A 114 -3.42 -3.21 -3.41
CA THR A 114 -3.02 -4.61 -3.31
C THR A 114 -1.77 -4.72 -2.47
N TRP A 115 -1.63 -5.79 -1.68
CA TRP A 115 -0.36 -6.11 -1.05
C TRP A 115 0.72 -6.41 -2.09
N GLY A 116 1.98 -6.14 -1.77
CA GLY A 116 3.09 -6.17 -2.73
C GLY A 116 3.39 -7.54 -3.31
N MET A 117 3.10 -8.58 -2.53
CA MET A 117 3.30 -9.97 -2.94
C MET A 117 2.58 -10.35 -4.24
N TYR A 118 1.46 -9.71 -4.55
CA TYR A 118 0.71 -9.93 -5.78
C TYR A 118 1.34 -9.28 -7.03
N VAL A 119 2.38 -8.47 -6.83
CA VAL A 119 3.17 -7.81 -7.88
C VAL A 119 4.55 -8.47 -8.01
N ASN A 120 5.29 -8.66 -6.92
CA ASN A 120 6.69 -9.11 -6.94
C ASN A 120 6.96 -10.44 -6.21
N GLY A 121 5.93 -11.06 -5.63
CA GLY A 121 6.03 -12.29 -4.84
C GLY A 121 6.20 -12.06 -3.33
N GLY A 122 6.72 -10.89 -2.93
CA GLY A 122 6.79 -10.44 -1.53
C GLY A 122 7.46 -11.45 -0.60
N TRP A 123 7.00 -11.47 0.66
CA TRP A 123 7.51 -12.36 1.71
C TRP A 123 7.00 -13.81 1.65
N HIS A 124 6.01 -14.12 0.80
CA HIS A 124 5.37 -15.44 0.78
C HIS A 124 5.55 -16.18 -0.56
N SER A 125 6.45 -15.71 -1.42
CA SER A 125 6.70 -16.26 -2.77
C SER A 125 5.40 -16.51 -3.54
N THR A 126 4.47 -15.56 -3.45
CA THR A 126 3.11 -15.72 -3.97
C THR A 126 3.05 -15.55 -5.48
N GLU A 127 2.09 -16.22 -6.11
CA GLU A 127 1.78 -16.03 -7.52
C GLU A 127 1.46 -14.56 -7.80
N ARG A 128 2.19 -13.99 -8.75
CA ARG A 128 2.01 -12.61 -9.17
C ARG A 128 0.82 -12.55 -10.11
N ILE A 129 -0.19 -11.78 -9.74
CA ILE A 129 -1.41 -11.61 -10.52
C ILE A 129 -1.44 -10.28 -11.25
N PHE A 130 -0.59 -9.32 -10.85
CA PHE A 130 -0.47 -8.03 -11.51
C PHE A 130 0.75 -7.96 -12.43
N ASN A 131 0.53 -7.37 -13.60
CA ASN A 131 1.54 -7.01 -14.59
C ASN A 131 1.23 -5.60 -15.11
N GLU A 132 2.09 -5.04 -15.96
CA GLU A 132 1.93 -3.67 -16.46
C GLU A 132 0.57 -3.44 -17.12
N SER A 133 0.04 -4.40 -17.88
CA SER A 133 -1.22 -4.22 -18.60
C SER A 133 -2.43 -4.18 -17.67
N ASN A 134 -2.54 -5.11 -16.72
CA ASN A 134 -3.72 -5.17 -15.83
C ASN A 134 -3.60 -4.23 -14.62
N ALA A 135 -2.38 -3.82 -14.23
CA ALA A 135 -2.17 -2.90 -13.12
C ALA A 135 -2.75 -1.51 -13.43
N TYR A 136 -2.65 -1.03 -14.67
CA TYR A 136 -3.30 0.22 -15.09
C TYR A 136 -4.81 0.15 -14.91
N GLU A 137 -5.47 -0.90 -15.42
CA GLU A 137 -6.92 -1.07 -15.32
C GLU A 137 -7.37 -1.21 -13.85
N TRP A 138 -6.59 -1.91 -13.03
CA TRP A 138 -6.83 -2.00 -11.60
C TRP A 138 -6.71 -0.65 -10.90
N GLY A 139 -5.66 0.12 -11.20
CA GLY A 139 -5.48 1.47 -10.69
C GLY A 139 -6.64 2.38 -11.09
N LYS A 140 -7.09 2.29 -12.34
CA LYS A 140 -8.23 3.04 -12.86
C LYS A 140 -9.53 2.67 -12.13
N PHE A 141 -9.81 1.38 -11.97
CA PHE A 141 -10.98 0.90 -11.22
C PHE A 141 -11.01 1.43 -9.78
N ILE A 142 -9.88 1.36 -9.06
CA ILE A 142 -9.78 1.86 -7.68
C ILE A 142 -9.93 3.38 -7.61
N GLY A 143 -9.30 4.11 -8.54
CA GLY A 143 -9.38 5.57 -8.57
C GLY A 143 -10.77 6.09 -8.97
N ASP A 144 -11.47 5.38 -9.86
CA ASP A 144 -12.85 5.68 -10.23
C ASP A 144 -13.83 5.41 -9.08
N ARG A 145 -13.63 4.31 -8.34
CA ARG A 145 -14.52 3.92 -7.24
C ARG A 145 -14.28 4.73 -5.97
N TYR A 146 -13.02 5.10 -5.69
CA TYR A 146 -12.62 5.81 -4.47
C TYR A 146 -11.80 7.08 -4.73
N PRO A 147 -12.33 8.04 -5.52
CA PRO A 147 -11.57 9.24 -5.88
C PRO A 147 -11.27 10.10 -4.64
N GLY A 148 -10.05 10.66 -4.58
CA GLY A 148 -9.64 11.56 -3.50
C GLY A 148 -9.23 10.90 -2.17
N LEU A 149 -9.47 9.59 -1.98
CA LEU A 149 -8.83 8.86 -0.87
C LEU A 149 -7.30 8.77 -1.10
N PRO A 150 -6.45 8.79 -0.07
CA PRO A 150 -5.04 8.45 -0.24
C PRO A 150 -4.86 6.99 -0.66
N LYS A 151 -3.89 6.72 -1.54
CA LYS A 151 -3.50 5.36 -1.92
C LYS A 151 -2.07 5.06 -1.49
N ILE A 152 -1.83 3.83 -1.06
CA ILE A 152 -0.55 3.37 -0.57
C ILE A 152 -0.10 2.20 -1.47
N LEU A 153 0.89 2.44 -2.34
CA LEU A 153 1.48 1.42 -3.20
C LEU A 153 2.55 0.61 -2.44
N GLY A 154 3.14 -0.42 -3.06
CA GLY A 154 4.23 -1.20 -2.48
C GLY A 154 3.75 -2.34 -1.59
N GLY A 155 3.10 -2.04 -0.46
CA GLY A 155 2.55 -3.06 0.44
C GLY A 155 3.61 -4.02 0.99
N ASP A 156 4.55 -3.50 1.79
CA ASP A 156 5.63 -4.23 2.47
C ASP A 156 6.54 -5.02 1.53
N SER A 157 6.89 -4.39 0.40
CA SER A 157 7.94 -4.85 -0.51
C SER A 157 8.47 -3.69 -1.32
N ASN A 158 9.67 -3.83 -1.88
CA ASN A 158 10.29 -2.82 -2.75
C ASN A 158 10.15 -3.21 -4.23
N VAL A 159 10.34 -2.24 -5.13
CA VAL A 159 10.20 -2.50 -6.58
C VAL A 159 11.29 -3.39 -7.13
N MET A 160 12.50 -3.27 -6.59
CA MET A 160 13.55 -4.26 -6.73
C MET A 160 13.27 -5.36 -5.70
N TRP A 161 13.11 -6.62 -6.12
CA TRP A 161 12.77 -7.69 -5.18
C TRP A 161 13.33 -9.03 -5.60
N SER A 162 13.72 -9.84 -4.63
CA SER A 162 14.01 -11.27 -4.84
C SER A 162 12.90 -12.09 -4.19
N TRP A 163 12.21 -12.91 -4.98
CA TRP A 163 11.01 -13.62 -4.54
C TRP A 163 11.26 -14.66 -3.44
N ASN A 164 12.52 -15.08 -3.23
CA ASN A 164 12.91 -16.04 -2.21
C ASN A 164 13.56 -15.39 -0.97
N ILE A 165 13.44 -14.07 -0.80
CA ILE A 165 14.10 -13.36 0.31
C ILE A 165 13.78 -13.95 1.68
N SER A 166 12.56 -14.47 1.91
CA SER A 166 12.18 -15.12 3.16
C SER A 166 12.94 -16.42 3.41
N GLN A 167 13.27 -17.17 2.34
CA GLN A 167 14.09 -18.38 2.44
C GLN A 167 15.54 -18.01 2.79
N VAL A 168 16.07 -16.94 2.17
CA VAL A 168 17.42 -16.43 2.49
C VAL A 168 17.48 -15.88 3.92
N GLN A 169 16.40 -15.27 4.41
CA GLN A 169 16.31 -14.86 5.83
C GLN A 169 16.26 -16.05 6.78
N ALA A 170 15.52 -17.11 6.45
CA ALA A 170 15.52 -18.33 7.24
C ALA A 170 16.93 -18.94 7.29
N ALA A 171 17.63 -18.98 6.15
CA ALA A 171 19.02 -19.41 6.08
C ALA A 171 19.91 -18.56 7.00
N TYR A 172 19.82 -17.22 6.93
CA TYR A 172 20.58 -16.32 7.82
C TYR A 172 20.37 -16.63 9.31
N ALA A 173 19.13 -16.95 9.71
CA ALA A 173 18.83 -17.29 11.11
C ALA A 173 19.45 -18.63 11.54
N GLU A 174 19.70 -19.55 10.61
CA GLU A 174 20.37 -20.82 10.86
C GLU A 174 21.90 -20.68 10.91
N ASP A 175 22.48 -19.98 9.93
CA ASP A 175 23.91 -19.69 9.84
C ASP A 175 24.14 -18.29 9.23
N PRO A 176 24.57 -17.30 10.04
CA PRO A 176 24.81 -15.95 9.55
C PRO A 176 26.11 -15.79 8.74
N ASP A 177 27.01 -16.77 8.76
CA ASP A 177 28.33 -16.70 8.08
C ASP A 177 28.32 -17.38 6.69
N GLN A 178 27.20 -17.95 6.25
CA GLN A 178 27.05 -18.49 4.90
C GLN A 178 26.99 -17.38 3.82
N ASP A 179 27.21 -17.76 2.56
CA ASP A 179 27.13 -16.85 1.41
C ASP A 179 25.68 -16.54 1.02
N LEU A 180 24.99 -15.75 1.85
CA LEU A 180 23.58 -15.37 1.65
C LEU A 180 23.30 -14.70 0.29
N PRO A 181 24.19 -13.83 -0.25
CA PRO A 181 23.98 -13.26 -1.57
C PRO A 181 23.85 -14.29 -2.69
N SER A 182 24.56 -15.42 -2.64
CA SER A 182 24.43 -16.47 -3.66
C SER A 182 23.18 -17.33 -3.50
N LEU A 183 22.49 -17.25 -2.37
CA LEU A 183 21.20 -17.89 -2.15
C LEU A 183 20.02 -17.08 -2.69
N LEU A 184 20.21 -15.78 -2.97
CA LEU A 184 19.16 -14.93 -3.53
C LEU A 184 18.83 -15.39 -4.95
N ALA A 185 17.54 -15.54 -5.20
CA ALA A 185 17.04 -15.58 -6.57
C ALA A 185 17.30 -14.22 -7.25
N PRO A 186 17.29 -14.16 -8.60
CA PRO A 186 17.50 -12.92 -9.33
C PRO A 186 16.62 -11.78 -8.79
N ILE A 187 17.23 -10.62 -8.59
CA ILE A 187 16.50 -9.41 -8.24
C ILE A 187 15.76 -8.95 -9.49
N GLU A 188 14.45 -8.79 -9.36
CA GLU A 188 13.58 -8.33 -10.43
C GLU A 188 13.14 -6.90 -10.17
N ASP A 189 13.04 -6.11 -11.25
CA ASP A 189 12.51 -4.76 -11.22
C ASP A 189 11.02 -4.78 -11.58
N THR A 190 10.16 -4.39 -10.65
CA THR A 190 8.71 -4.28 -10.81
C THR A 190 8.20 -2.84 -10.80
N SER A 191 9.09 -1.86 -10.92
CA SER A 191 8.76 -0.42 -10.89
C SER A 191 7.75 -0.04 -11.98
N ALA A 192 7.86 -0.63 -13.16
CA ALA A 192 6.93 -0.41 -14.27
C ALA A 192 5.48 -0.85 -13.94
N VAL A 193 5.30 -1.93 -13.18
CA VAL A 193 3.96 -2.40 -12.77
C VAL A 193 3.30 -1.39 -11.82
N TRP A 194 4.06 -0.88 -10.84
CA TRP A 194 3.57 0.14 -9.92
C TRP A 194 3.32 1.49 -10.59
N ALA A 195 4.18 1.89 -11.53
CA ALA A 195 4.00 3.09 -12.34
C ALA A 195 2.73 3.01 -13.22
N SER A 196 2.47 1.84 -13.79
CA SER A 196 1.26 1.56 -14.55
C SER A 196 0.00 1.70 -13.67
N MET A 197 0.02 1.12 -12.46
CA MET A 197 -1.07 1.28 -11.48
C MET A 197 -1.27 2.73 -11.07
N ARG A 198 -0.19 3.47 -10.83
CA ARG A 198 -0.21 4.92 -10.52
C ARG A 198 -0.83 5.72 -11.66
N SER A 199 -0.52 5.38 -12.91
CA SER A 199 -1.07 6.04 -14.09
C SER A 199 -2.59 5.89 -14.16
N GLY A 200 -3.11 4.68 -13.94
CA GLY A 200 -4.56 4.43 -13.89
C GLY A 200 -5.27 5.23 -12.78
N LEU A 201 -4.67 5.27 -11.58
CA LEU A 201 -5.17 6.09 -10.46
C LEU A 201 -5.19 7.59 -10.82
N LYS A 202 -4.10 8.09 -11.40
CA LYS A 202 -3.95 9.51 -11.76
C LYS A 202 -4.95 9.93 -12.82
N GLU A 203 -5.19 9.11 -13.84
CA GLU A 203 -6.17 9.39 -14.88
C GLU A 203 -7.61 9.42 -14.33
N SER A 204 -8.03 8.35 -13.66
CA SER A 204 -9.38 8.22 -13.12
C SER A 204 -9.70 9.32 -12.11
N GLU A 205 -8.82 9.55 -11.13
CA GLU A 205 -9.07 10.57 -10.10
C GLU A 205 -9.13 11.99 -10.68
N ARG A 206 -8.32 12.29 -11.70
CA ARG A 206 -8.39 13.58 -12.41
C ARG A 206 -9.72 13.76 -13.13
N ALA A 207 -10.27 12.70 -13.71
CA ALA A 207 -11.60 12.75 -14.31
C ALA A 207 -12.70 13.07 -13.28
N HIS A 208 -12.47 12.75 -11.99
CA HIS A 208 -13.32 13.12 -10.86
C HIS A 208 -12.95 14.46 -10.20
N GLY A 209 -11.98 15.21 -10.74
CA GLY A 209 -11.55 16.51 -10.22
C GLY A 209 -10.61 16.47 -9.01
N TYR A 210 -9.95 15.33 -8.77
CA TYR A 210 -8.97 15.16 -7.68
C TYR A 210 -7.55 15.03 -8.24
N GLU A 211 -6.57 15.59 -7.52
CA GLU A 211 -5.18 15.15 -7.65
C GLU A 211 -4.97 13.96 -6.72
N SER A 212 -4.53 12.83 -7.28
CA SER A 212 -4.37 11.59 -6.53
C SER A 212 -3.19 11.69 -5.56
N VAL A 213 -3.48 11.53 -4.26
CA VAL A 213 -2.47 11.44 -3.19
C VAL A 213 -1.99 10.00 -3.07
N VAL A 214 -0.71 9.79 -3.37
CA VAL A 214 -0.09 8.47 -3.28
C VAL A 214 1.10 8.47 -2.34
N LEU A 215 1.22 7.41 -1.57
CA LEU A 215 2.39 7.02 -0.82
C LEU A 215 2.91 5.69 -1.37
N TYR A 216 4.15 5.36 -1.06
CA TYR A 216 4.67 4.01 -1.24
C TYR A 216 4.99 3.46 0.15
N HIS A 217 4.46 2.29 0.49
CA HIS A 217 4.78 1.53 1.70
C HIS A 217 5.91 0.57 1.35
N PRO A 218 7.18 0.98 1.54
CA PRO A 218 8.31 0.13 1.23
C PRO A 218 8.38 -0.99 2.28
N THR A 219 9.27 -1.95 2.03
CA THR A 219 9.85 -2.67 3.15
C THR A 219 11.19 -2.03 3.51
N ALA A 220 11.42 -1.86 4.80
CA ALA A 220 12.78 -1.78 5.30
C ALA A 220 13.20 -3.18 5.68
N GLY A 221 14.39 -3.60 5.26
CA GLY A 221 15.06 -4.68 5.97
C GLY A 221 15.04 -4.35 7.46
N TRP A 222 14.77 -5.35 8.30
CA TRP A 222 14.77 -5.28 9.75
C TRP A 222 15.88 -4.32 10.23
N ILE A 223 15.55 -3.28 11.00
CA ILE A 223 16.56 -2.35 11.54
C ILE A 223 17.51 -3.16 12.41
N VAL A 224 18.66 -3.56 11.86
CA VAL A 224 19.66 -4.33 12.60
C VAL A 224 20.74 -3.42 13.16
N LYS A 225 21.03 -2.26 12.56
CA LYS A 225 21.96 -1.27 13.13
C LYS A 225 21.40 0.16 13.05
N PRO A 226 21.75 1.06 13.99
CA PRO A 226 21.34 2.47 13.92
C PRO A 226 21.71 3.15 12.60
N GLU A 227 22.84 2.76 11.99
CA GLU A 227 23.34 3.29 10.72
C GLU A 227 22.55 2.77 9.51
N VAL A 228 21.72 1.73 9.67
CA VAL A 228 20.78 1.23 8.66
C VAL A 228 19.33 1.56 9.02
N THR A 229 19.13 2.68 9.72
CA THR A 229 17.80 3.25 9.88
C THR A 229 17.22 3.52 8.49
N PRO A 230 16.03 2.97 8.18
CA PRO A 230 15.46 3.12 6.86
C PRO A 230 15.08 4.57 6.62
N GLU A 231 15.39 5.05 5.42
CA GLU A 231 15.08 6.39 4.97
C GLU A 231 13.76 6.39 4.19
N ALA A 232 13.04 7.50 4.26
CA ALA A 232 11.76 7.65 3.59
C ALA A 232 11.95 7.96 2.10
N TYR A 233 12.27 6.93 1.32
CA TYR A 233 12.55 7.01 -0.13
C TYR A 233 11.48 6.36 -1.00
N GLY A 234 10.22 6.48 -0.62
CA GLY A 234 9.10 6.06 -1.45
C GLY A 234 9.12 6.70 -2.84
N HIS A 235 9.63 7.92 -2.97
CA HIS A 235 9.79 8.63 -4.25
C HIS A 235 10.78 7.97 -5.21
N ASN A 236 11.74 7.18 -4.72
CA ASN A 236 12.70 6.44 -5.56
C ASN A 236 12.16 5.09 -6.04
N MET A 237 10.98 4.68 -5.56
CA MET A 237 10.36 3.41 -5.95
C MET A 237 9.67 3.47 -7.32
N LEU A 238 9.46 4.66 -7.88
CA LEU A 238 8.82 4.84 -9.17
C LEU A 238 9.83 5.43 -10.17
N PRO A 239 9.82 4.97 -11.43
CA PRO A 239 10.92 5.19 -12.36
C PRO A 239 10.97 6.63 -12.90
N ASN A 240 9.84 7.32 -12.97
CA ASN A 240 9.73 8.64 -13.57
C ASN A 240 9.36 9.73 -12.54
N GLU A 241 9.78 10.97 -12.79
CA GLU A 241 9.54 12.11 -11.88
C GLU A 241 8.05 12.43 -11.74
N GLU A 242 7.28 12.30 -12.83
CA GLU A 242 5.85 12.55 -12.90
C GLU A 242 4.99 11.50 -12.16
N ASP A 243 5.59 10.37 -11.82
CA ASP A 243 4.96 9.25 -11.11
C ASP A 243 5.23 9.27 -9.61
N ARG A 244 6.16 10.13 -9.14
CA ARG A 244 6.58 10.19 -7.74
C ARG A 244 5.41 10.29 -6.76
N VAL A 245 5.65 9.72 -5.59
CA VAL A 245 4.71 9.77 -4.47
C VAL A 245 4.48 11.21 -4.01
N SER A 246 3.27 11.48 -3.51
CA SER A 246 2.92 12.76 -2.90
C SER A 246 3.51 12.92 -1.50
N ILE A 247 3.68 11.80 -0.78
CA ILE A 247 4.22 11.75 0.58
C ILE A 247 5.12 10.52 0.67
N ASP A 248 6.36 10.72 1.10
CA ASP A 248 7.27 9.62 1.43
C ASP A 248 6.84 8.93 2.72
N ALA A 249 6.92 7.60 2.74
CA ALA A 249 6.70 6.79 3.92
C ALA A 249 7.84 5.80 4.10
N VAL A 250 7.98 5.32 5.34
CA VAL A 250 8.98 4.33 5.73
C VAL A 250 8.36 3.34 6.72
N GLN A 251 8.71 2.06 6.57
CA GLN A 251 8.39 1.03 7.55
C GLN A 251 9.62 0.87 8.46
N SER A 252 9.58 1.32 9.71
CA SER A 252 10.69 1.17 10.65
C SER A 252 10.59 -0.10 11.51
N GLY A 253 9.40 -0.67 11.64
CA GLY A 253 9.16 -1.87 12.42
C GLY A 253 9.51 -3.17 11.66
N HIS A 254 9.56 -4.32 12.34
CA HIS A 254 9.38 -4.52 13.78
C HIS A 254 10.66 -4.98 14.49
N ALA A 255 11.79 -4.85 13.82
CA ALA A 255 13.07 -5.32 14.33
C ALA A 255 13.51 -4.58 15.59
N THR A 256 14.18 -5.32 16.46
CA THR A 256 15.02 -4.71 17.50
C THR A 256 16.43 -4.54 16.91
N PRO A 257 17.03 -3.33 16.99
CA PRO A 257 18.41 -3.13 16.59
C PRO A 257 19.36 -4.11 17.28
N ASP A 258 20.16 -4.83 16.49
CA ASP A 258 21.24 -5.71 16.93
C ASP A 258 22.58 -5.29 16.26
N PRO A 259 23.39 -4.47 16.94
CA PRO A 259 24.63 -3.93 16.37
C PRO A 259 25.66 -5.03 16.00
N THR A 260 25.47 -6.28 16.47
CA THR A 260 26.35 -7.41 16.18
C THR A 260 26.06 -8.09 14.84
N SER A 261 24.92 -7.79 14.21
CA SER A 261 24.56 -8.39 12.92
C SER A 261 25.59 -8.09 11.82
N LYS A 262 25.90 -9.10 11.00
CA LYS A 262 26.80 -8.95 9.85
C LYS A 262 26.04 -8.77 8.54
N PHE A 263 24.74 -9.05 8.53
CA PHE A 263 23.90 -9.01 7.34
C PHE A 263 22.81 -7.96 7.50
N THR A 264 22.72 -7.08 6.51
CA THR A 264 21.53 -6.26 6.31
C THR A 264 20.84 -6.78 5.06
N PRO A 265 19.59 -7.27 5.14
CA PRO A 265 18.81 -7.61 3.96
C PRO A 265 18.42 -6.32 3.25
N THR A 266 19.37 -5.65 2.60
CA THR A 266 19.09 -4.56 1.68
C THR A 266 18.88 -5.17 0.31
N VAL A 267 17.67 -5.03 -0.22
CA VAL A 267 17.53 -4.89 -1.66
C VAL A 267 18.18 -3.55 -2.02
N PRO A 268 19.10 -3.46 -3.00
CA PRO A 268 19.77 -2.22 -3.36
C PRO A 268 18.75 -1.12 -3.65
N THR A 269 18.72 -0.11 -2.80
CA THR A 269 18.08 1.18 -3.09
C THR A 269 18.99 1.91 -4.06
N THR A 270 18.89 1.56 -5.34
CA THR A 270 19.54 2.23 -6.49
C THR A 270 21.07 2.30 -6.48
N ALA A 271 21.67 1.83 -7.57
CA ALA A 271 23.01 2.25 -7.97
C ALA A 271 23.10 3.78 -7.95
N SER A 272 24.21 4.30 -7.44
CA SER A 272 24.63 5.69 -7.55
C SER A 272 24.28 6.29 -8.91
N ALA A 273 23.48 7.36 -8.91
CA ALA A 273 23.41 8.30 -10.02
C ALA A 273 24.78 8.96 -10.26
#